data_AF-A0A4Y8P750-F1
#
_entry.id   AF-A0A4Y8P750-F1
#
_cell.length_a   1.000
_cell.length_b   1.000
_cell.length_c   1.000
_cell.angle_alpha   90.00
_cell.angle_beta   90.00
_cell.angle_gamma   90.00
#
_symmetry.space_group_name_H-M   'P 1'
#
loop_
_entity.id
_entity.type
_entity.pdbx_description
1 polymer ?
#
loop_
_entity_poly.entity_id
_entity_poly.type
_entity_poly.pdbx_seq_one_letter_code
_entity_poly.pdbx_strand_id
1 'polypeptide(L)'
;MKGKKPIIYPFYHLSVNKNKGSFSLVAIDDQNIRQNWQIRYLYLQKELETVQSKLQKFLSVEKPQYTIWLESTFPKETAKLKDIELKINDLKQFIFEVELDSLLHNRSVAISYHFLLQKKNKKLPNIVSHVACADSLPNNEKTDEIPDNNWKRNSHDSKIKAAFRTIARLLHPDANNSVSPEKMERWYAAQMAYKAKDLELLESLCYLEEKQPEALPIAIIQKRIVVLDKTLQKKKKELEGCLGHPAWGFSLCQIDRQYIRKIKIWINEKIKEKNKEFNRLNDKMRGWKLEANRLLLKNKTKKKRSKKKLSKKK
;
A
#
# COMPACT_ATOMS: atom_id res chain seq x y z
N MET A 1 -32.61 -7.55 -1.11
CA MET A 1 -33.26 -6.38 -1.72
C MET A 1 -32.64 -6.15 -3.10
N LYS A 2 -33.39 -6.36 -4.17
CA LYS A 2 -32.90 -6.21 -5.56
C LYS A 2 -32.87 -4.72 -5.90
N GLY A 3 -31.68 -4.14 -5.91
CA GLY A 3 -31.48 -2.75 -6.32
C GLY A 3 -31.93 -2.55 -7.77
N LYS A 4 -32.93 -1.69 -7.98
CA LYS A 4 -33.34 -1.25 -9.32
C LYS A 4 -32.13 -0.55 -9.95
N LYS A 5 -31.53 -1.16 -10.97
CA LYS A 5 -30.48 -0.51 -11.76
C LYS A 5 -31.06 0.77 -12.37
N PRO A 6 -30.33 1.89 -12.38
CA PRO A 6 -30.77 3.07 -13.09
C PRO A 6 -30.98 2.70 -14.56
N ILE A 7 -32.14 3.07 -15.09
CA ILE A 7 -32.51 2.87 -16.50
C ILE A 7 -31.57 3.77 -17.31
N ILE A 8 -30.52 3.17 -17.87
CA ILE A 8 -29.70 3.80 -18.89
C ILE A 8 -30.56 3.77 -20.15
N TYR A 9 -31.18 4.89 -20.48
CA TYR A 9 -31.92 5.02 -21.72
C TYR A 9 -30.97 4.75 -22.90
N PRO A 10 -31.29 3.81 -23.80
CA PRO A 10 -30.50 3.60 -25.00
C PRO A 10 -30.52 4.90 -25.81
N PHE A 11 -29.33 5.42 -26.10
CA PHE A 11 -29.16 6.55 -26.99
C PHE A 11 -29.91 6.28 -28.29
N TYR A 12 -30.91 7.12 -28.57
CA TYR A 12 -31.69 7.07 -29.79
C TYR A 12 -30.76 7.12 -31.00
N HIS A 13 -30.86 6.11 -31.86
CA HIS A 13 -30.35 6.17 -33.23
C HIS A 13 -31.16 7.22 -33.98
N LEU A 14 -30.65 8.46 -33.99
CA LEU A 14 -31.15 9.52 -34.84
C LEU A 14 -30.80 9.18 -36.29
N SER A 15 -31.81 8.80 -37.07
CA SER A 15 -31.71 8.68 -38.52
C SER A 15 -31.27 10.03 -39.09
N VAL A 16 -30.05 10.08 -39.60
CA VAL A 16 -29.45 11.29 -40.19
C VAL A 16 -30.18 11.60 -41.49
N ASN A 17 -31.17 12.47 -41.40
CA ASN A 17 -31.89 12.99 -42.55
C ASN A 17 -31.02 14.06 -43.23
N LYS A 18 -30.54 13.77 -44.45
CA LYS A 18 -29.66 14.65 -45.23
C LYS A 18 -30.46 15.80 -45.88
N ASN A 19 -31.06 16.67 -45.07
CA ASN A 19 -31.62 17.94 -45.56
C ASN A 19 -30.74 19.10 -45.10
N LYS A 20 -30.13 19.78 -46.07
CA LYS A 20 -29.40 21.04 -45.89
C LYS A 20 -30.42 22.14 -45.57
N GLY A 21 -30.29 22.85 -44.44
CA GLY A 21 -30.92 24.16 -44.33
C GLY A 21 -31.12 24.78 -42.95
N SER A 22 -31.35 24.02 -41.88
CA SER A 22 -31.65 24.66 -40.58
C SER A 22 -31.27 23.77 -39.41
N PHE A 23 -30.24 24.16 -38.65
CA PHE A 23 -29.95 23.55 -37.36
C PHE A 23 -31.02 24.02 -36.36
N SER A 24 -31.96 23.13 -36.02
CA SER A 24 -32.89 23.38 -34.92
C SER A 24 -32.09 23.38 -33.61
N LEU A 25 -31.96 24.54 -32.98
CA LEU A 25 -31.43 24.66 -31.63
C LEU A 25 -32.42 24.01 -30.66
N VAL A 26 -32.05 22.86 -30.10
CA VAL A 26 -32.80 22.24 -29.01
C VAL A 26 -32.27 22.83 -27.71
N ALA A 27 -33.11 23.63 -27.03
CA ALA A 27 -32.82 24.07 -25.67
C ALA A 27 -32.88 22.84 -24.74
N ILE A 28 -31.74 22.40 -24.24
CA ILE A 28 -31.67 21.41 -23.18
C ILE A 28 -31.71 22.18 -21.86
N ASP A 29 -32.70 21.87 -21.01
CA ASP A 29 -32.74 22.39 -19.65
C ASP A 29 -31.64 21.71 -18.81
N ASP A 30 -30.50 22.39 -18.74
CA ASP A 30 -29.33 21.93 -17.98
C ASP A 30 -29.53 21.96 -16.46
N GLN A 31 -30.57 22.64 -15.96
CA GLN A 31 -30.75 22.85 -14.52
C GLN A 31 -31.16 21.56 -13.80
N ASN A 32 -32.12 20.83 -14.35
CA ASN A 32 -32.55 19.53 -13.82
C ASN A 32 -31.41 18.49 -13.85
N ILE A 33 -30.63 18.48 -14.94
CA ILE A 33 -29.46 17.59 -15.09
C ILE A 33 -28.41 17.92 -14.03
N ARG A 34 -28.09 19.21 -13.86
CA ARG A 34 -27.14 19.70 -12.85
C ARG A 34 -27.57 19.32 -11.44
N GLN A 35 -28.82 19.57 -11.06
CA GLN A 35 -29.35 19.23 -9.73
C GLN A 35 -29.20 17.74 -9.44
N ASN A 36 -29.52 16.87 -10.40
CA ASN A 36 -29.35 15.42 -10.24
C ASN A 36 -27.88 15.02 -9.98
N TRP A 37 -26.93 15.61 -10.70
CA TRP A 37 -25.50 15.35 -10.46
C TRP A 37 -25.03 15.90 -9.10
N GLN A 38 -25.51 17.06 -8.68
CA GLN A 38 -25.19 17.63 -7.37
C GLN A 38 -25.71 16.76 -6.23
N ILE A 39 -26.97 16.32 -6.30
CA ILE A 39 -27.56 15.38 -5.33
C ILE A 39 -26.73 14.11 -5.24
N ARG A 40 -26.31 13.55 -6.39
CA ARG A 40 -25.48 12.34 -6.43
C ARG A 40 -24.10 12.58 -5.81
N TYR A 41 -23.46 13.71 -6.09
CA TYR A 41 -22.17 14.09 -5.53
C TYR A 41 -22.25 14.21 -4.00
N LEU A 42 -23.23 14.97 -3.49
CA LEU A 42 -23.44 15.17 -2.05
C LEU A 42 -23.75 13.85 -1.33
N TYR A 43 -24.56 12.98 -1.94
CA TYR A 43 -24.83 11.65 -1.41
C TYR A 43 -23.55 10.82 -1.26
N LEU A 44 -22.71 10.76 -2.30
CA LEU A 44 -21.44 10.01 -2.27
C LEU A 44 -20.47 10.57 -1.25
N GLN A 45 -20.41 11.90 -1.12
CA GLN A 45 -19.58 12.56 -0.12
C GLN A 45 -20.02 12.17 1.30
N LYS A 46 -21.32 12.28 1.62
CA LYS A 46 -21.87 11.87 2.91
C LYS A 46 -21.61 10.39 3.19
N GLU A 47 -21.77 9.53 2.18
CA GLU A 47 -21.50 8.09 2.33
C GLU A 47 -20.01 7.84 2.62
N LEU A 48 -19.10 8.53 1.93
CA LEU A 48 -17.66 8.44 2.17
C LEU A 48 -17.30 8.88 3.59
N GLU A 49 -17.84 10.01 4.06
CA GLU A 49 -17.66 10.49 5.43
C GLU A 49 -18.13 9.45 6.45
N THR A 50 -19.31 8.85 6.25
CA THR A 50 -19.82 7.82 7.18
C THR A 50 -18.92 6.57 7.23
N VAL A 51 -18.37 6.14 6.09
CA VAL A 51 -17.44 5.01 6.03
C VAL A 51 -16.12 5.36 6.71
N GLN A 52 -15.61 6.58 6.47
CA GLN A 52 -14.38 7.07 7.11
C GLN A 52 -14.54 7.19 8.62
N SER A 53 -15.63 7.77 9.13
CA SER A 53 -15.89 7.87 10.56
C SER A 53 -15.98 6.50 11.23
N LYS A 54 -16.62 5.51 10.57
CA LYS A 54 -16.67 4.12 11.07
C LYS A 54 -15.27 3.50 11.13
N LEU A 55 -14.49 3.65 10.08
CA LEU A 55 -13.12 3.12 10.01
C LEU A 55 -12.23 3.79 11.06
N GLN A 56 -12.32 5.11 11.22
CA GLN A 56 -11.58 5.85 12.23
C GLN A 56 -11.96 5.40 13.64
N LYS A 57 -13.25 5.32 13.97
CA LYS A 57 -13.74 4.83 15.27
C LYS A 57 -13.18 3.44 15.59
N PHE A 58 -13.19 2.54 14.62
CA PHE A 58 -12.62 1.20 14.78
C PHE A 58 -11.12 1.25 15.11
N LEU A 59 -10.35 2.04 14.35
CA LEU A 59 -8.90 2.12 14.53
C LEU A 59 -8.48 2.84 15.82
N SER A 60 -9.15 3.92 16.19
CA SER A 60 -8.75 4.76 17.32
C SER A 60 -9.32 4.30 18.67
N VAL A 61 -10.49 3.66 18.68
CA VAL A 61 -11.19 3.30 19.93
C VAL A 61 -11.32 1.78 20.06
N GLU A 62 -12.02 1.14 19.13
CA GLU A 62 -12.45 -0.26 19.33
C GLU A 62 -11.26 -1.23 19.30
N LYS A 63 -10.34 -1.06 18.36
CA LYS A 63 -9.16 -1.92 18.22
C LYS A 63 -8.22 -1.81 19.44
N PRO A 64 -7.82 -0.61 19.92
CA PRO A 64 -7.01 -0.49 21.13
C PRO A 64 -7.69 -1.09 22.38
N GLN A 65 -8.98 -0.81 22.58
CA GLN A 65 -9.74 -1.37 23.71
C GLN A 65 -9.76 -2.90 23.66
N TYR A 66 -10.00 -3.47 22.48
CA TYR A 66 -9.94 -4.92 22.28
C TYR A 66 -8.54 -5.47 22.58
N THR A 67 -7.46 -4.82 22.12
CA THR A 67 -6.10 -5.29 22.38
C THR A 67 -5.76 -5.30 23.88
N ILE A 68 -6.12 -4.25 24.61
CA ILE A 68 -5.90 -4.17 26.07
C ILE A 68 -6.66 -5.29 26.77
N TRP A 69 -7.93 -5.48 26.42
CA TRP A 69 -8.74 -6.57 26.97
C TRP A 69 -8.16 -7.95 26.65
N LEU A 70 -7.70 -8.16 25.42
CA LEU A 70 -7.13 -9.42 24.95
C LEU A 70 -5.86 -9.78 25.73
N GLU A 71 -4.98 -8.80 25.95
CA GLU A 71 -3.73 -8.96 26.70
C GLU A 71 -3.99 -9.24 28.17
N SER A 72 -4.97 -8.56 28.76
CA SER A 72 -5.40 -8.80 30.15
C SER A 72 -6.05 -10.17 30.34
N THR A 73 -6.89 -10.60 29.40
CA THR A 73 -7.66 -11.86 29.51
C THR A 73 -6.84 -13.10 29.14
N PHE A 74 -5.93 -12.98 28.16
CA PHE A 74 -5.14 -14.10 27.63
C PHE A 74 -3.64 -13.76 27.56
N PRO A 75 -2.98 -13.45 28.70
CA PRO A 75 -1.59 -12.98 28.70
C PRO A 75 -0.61 -14.01 28.14
N LYS A 76 -0.84 -15.31 28.41
CA LYS A 76 0.05 -16.39 27.95
C LYS A 76 -0.04 -16.58 26.44
N GLU A 77 -1.25 -16.64 25.90
CA GLU A 77 -1.49 -16.83 24.46
C GLU A 77 -1.05 -15.61 23.66
N THR A 78 -1.33 -14.39 24.14
CA THR A 78 -0.90 -13.15 23.46
C THR A 78 0.62 -12.98 23.48
N ALA A 79 1.30 -13.27 24.60
CA ALA A 79 2.75 -13.26 24.66
C ALA A 79 3.37 -14.28 23.69
N LYS A 80 2.81 -15.49 23.63
CA LYS A 80 3.26 -16.52 22.68
C LYS A 80 3.06 -16.10 21.23
N LEU A 81 1.94 -15.47 20.90
CA LEU A 81 1.68 -14.96 19.56
C LEU A 81 2.70 -13.88 19.17
N LYS A 82 2.94 -12.91 20.05
CA LYS A 82 3.95 -11.84 19.84
C LYS A 82 5.35 -12.41 19.66
N ASP A 83 5.77 -13.37 20.48
CA ASP A 83 7.07 -14.05 20.37
C ASP A 83 7.24 -14.74 19.00
N ILE A 84 6.22 -15.44 18.52
CA ILE A 84 6.26 -16.09 17.20
C ILE A 84 6.32 -15.05 16.07
N GLU A 85 5.56 -13.96 16.17
CA GLU A 85 5.56 -12.90 15.17
C GLU A 85 6.91 -12.17 15.09
N LEU A 86 7.53 -11.89 16.23
CA LEU A 86 8.89 -11.34 16.29
C LEU A 86 9.89 -12.28 15.60
N LYS A 87 9.86 -13.57 15.95
CA LYS A 87 10.71 -14.59 15.31
C LYS A 87 10.49 -14.68 13.80
N ILE A 88 9.24 -14.59 13.32
CA ILE A 88 8.94 -14.57 11.88
C ILE A 88 9.55 -13.33 11.22
N ASN A 89 9.42 -12.16 11.83
CA ASN A 89 9.97 -10.92 11.29
C ASN A 89 11.50 -10.97 11.21
N ASP A 90 12.17 -11.45 12.27
CA ASP A 90 13.62 -11.64 12.29
C ASP A 90 14.09 -12.60 11.18
N LEU A 91 13.37 -13.71 10.97
CA LEU A 91 13.67 -14.65 9.89
C LEU A 91 13.43 -14.03 8.51
N LYS A 92 12.35 -13.28 8.31
CA LYS A 92 12.05 -12.60 7.04
C LYS A 92 13.12 -11.56 6.72
N GLN A 93 13.52 -10.76 7.70
CA GLN A 93 14.60 -9.80 7.56
C GLN A 93 15.92 -10.50 7.21
N PHE A 94 16.25 -11.60 7.88
CA PHE A 94 17.45 -12.35 7.56
C PHE A 94 17.41 -13.01 6.17
N ILE A 95 16.27 -13.55 5.76
CA ILE A 95 16.06 -14.09 4.41
C ILE A 95 16.28 -12.99 3.37
N PHE A 96 15.74 -11.80 3.61
CA PHE A 96 15.93 -10.64 2.74
C PHE A 96 17.41 -10.23 2.66
N GLU A 97 18.13 -10.16 3.79
CA GLU A 97 19.58 -9.89 3.81
C GLU A 97 20.37 -10.92 2.98
N VAL A 98 20.02 -12.20 3.07
CA VAL A 98 20.67 -13.29 2.33
C VAL A 98 20.42 -13.18 0.83
N GLU A 99 19.18 -12.90 0.43
CA GLU A 99 18.79 -12.74 -0.97
C GLU A 99 19.47 -11.51 -1.59
N LEU A 100 19.46 -10.38 -0.86
CA LEU A 100 20.14 -9.15 -1.26
C LEU A 100 21.65 -9.35 -1.42
N ASP A 101 22.29 -10.01 -0.45
CA ASP A 101 23.71 -10.32 -0.52
C ASP A 101 24.07 -11.27 -1.68
N SER A 102 23.18 -12.22 -2.01
CA SER A 102 23.32 -13.13 -3.15
C SER A 102 23.30 -12.37 -4.48
N LEU A 103 22.39 -11.41 -4.61
CA LEU A 103 22.29 -10.53 -5.78
C LEU A 103 23.53 -9.65 -5.92
N LEU A 104 23.96 -8.98 -4.84
CA LEU A 104 25.09 -8.05 -4.89
C LEU A 104 26.42 -8.72 -5.23
N HIS A 105 26.66 -9.95 -4.74
CA HIS A 105 27.95 -10.63 -4.92
C HIS A 105 27.93 -11.68 -6.03
N ASN A 106 26.83 -11.80 -6.80
CA ASN A 106 26.64 -12.83 -7.83
C ASN A 106 27.02 -14.25 -7.35
N ARG A 107 26.64 -14.58 -6.11
CA ARG A 107 26.90 -15.89 -5.49
C ARG A 107 25.59 -16.60 -5.20
N SER A 108 25.61 -17.93 -5.17
CA SER A 108 24.39 -18.69 -4.84
C SER A 108 23.87 -18.32 -3.44
N VAL A 109 22.55 -18.26 -3.28
CA VAL A 109 21.85 -17.93 -2.02
C VAL A 109 22.37 -18.76 -0.83
N ALA A 110 22.63 -20.05 -1.04
CA ALA A 110 23.19 -20.93 -0.02
C ALA A 110 24.59 -20.50 0.48
N ILE A 111 25.45 -20.03 -0.42
CA ILE A 111 26.78 -19.52 -0.07
C ILE A 111 26.66 -18.20 0.69
N SER A 112 25.79 -17.27 0.23
CA SER A 112 25.46 -16.04 0.94
C SER A 112 24.97 -16.30 2.36
N TYR A 113 24.04 -17.24 2.52
CA TYR A 113 23.54 -17.68 3.82
C TYR A 113 24.67 -18.10 4.75
N HIS A 114 25.58 -18.95 4.27
CA HIS A 114 26.71 -19.42 5.07
C HIS A 114 27.66 -18.28 5.47
N PHE A 115 27.94 -17.34 4.56
CA PHE A 115 28.79 -16.18 4.88
C PHE A 115 28.15 -15.24 5.91
N LEU A 116 26.87 -14.91 5.76
CA LEU A 116 26.15 -14.07 6.72
C LEU A 116 26.01 -14.76 8.08
N LEU A 117 25.79 -16.07 8.11
CA LEU A 117 25.77 -16.83 9.36
C LEU A 117 27.12 -16.79 10.08
N GLN A 118 28.24 -16.95 9.35
CA GLN A 118 29.58 -16.78 9.92
C GLN A 118 29.81 -15.35 10.42
N LYS A 119 29.34 -14.34 9.68
CA LYS A 119 29.45 -12.93 10.06
C LYS A 119 28.67 -12.63 11.35
N LYS A 120 27.44 -13.15 11.50
CA LYS A 120 26.63 -13.01 12.72
C LYS A 120 27.31 -13.70 13.90
N ASN A 121 27.79 -14.93 13.74
CA ASN A 121 28.49 -15.67 14.81
C ASN A 121 29.79 -14.98 15.26
N LYS A 122 30.51 -14.30 14.36
CA LYS A 122 31.73 -13.53 14.69
C LYS A 122 31.47 -12.21 15.41
N LYS A 123 30.27 -11.63 15.28
CA LYS A 123 29.91 -10.36 15.93
C LYS A 123 29.39 -10.54 17.37
N LEU A 124 28.87 -11.73 17.69
CA LEU A 124 28.36 -12.07 19.03
C LEU A 124 29.39 -12.06 20.19
N PRO A 125 30.71 -12.21 20.02
CA PRO A 125 31.63 -12.23 21.17
C PRO A 125 32.06 -10.86 21.71
N ASN A 126 31.78 -9.72 21.07
CA ASN A 126 32.53 -8.50 21.39
C ASN A 126 31.75 -7.17 21.29
N ILE A 127 30.48 -7.13 21.74
CA ILE A 127 29.72 -5.88 21.77
C ILE A 127 29.02 -5.72 23.13
N VAL A 128 29.83 -5.34 24.13
CA VAL A 128 29.44 -4.32 25.12
C VAL A 128 30.23 -3.06 24.74
N SER A 129 29.55 -1.91 24.78
CA SER A 129 30.07 -0.54 24.61
C SER A 129 30.80 -0.17 23.31
N HIS A 130 30.06 0.33 22.32
CA HIS A 130 30.24 1.71 21.81
C HIS A 130 29.24 1.96 20.67
N VAL A 131 28.15 2.67 20.97
CA VAL A 131 27.28 3.27 19.92
C VAL A 131 27.79 4.68 19.71
N ALA A 132 28.68 4.85 18.75
CA ALA A 132 28.98 6.16 18.17
C ALA A 132 28.28 6.23 16.82
N CYS A 133 27.36 7.21 16.71
CA CYS A 133 26.71 7.62 15.48
C CYS A 133 27.76 8.05 14.44
N ALA A 134 27.64 7.53 13.22
CA ALA A 134 28.31 8.08 12.05
C ALA A 134 27.30 8.10 10.90
N ASP A 135 26.70 9.26 10.71
CA ASP A 135 25.98 9.66 9.51
C ASP A 135 26.98 9.79 8.35
N SER A 136 26.78 9.03 7.28
CA SER A 136 27.37 9.30 5.96
C SER A 136 26.65 8.48 4.90
N LEU A 137 25.76 9.13 4.14
CA LEU A 137 25.19 8.63 2.89
C LEU A 137 26.10 9.03 1.71
N PRO A 138 26.50 8.12 0.82
CA PRO A 138 26.99 8.49 -0.51
C PRO A 138 25.85 8.49 -1.53
N ASN A 139 25.75 9.60 -2.25
CA ASN A 139 24.90 9.79 -3.42
C ASN A 139 25.45 9.09 -4.67
N ASN A 140 24.53 8.85 -5.61
CA ASN A 140 24.69 8.63 -7.05
C ASN A 140 25.06 7.24 -7.57
N GLU A 141 24.06 6.54 -8.11
CA GLU A 141 24.23 5.61 -9.24
C GLU A 141 23.28 6.01 -10.38
N LYS A 142 23.88 6.37 -11.52
CA LYS A 142 23.23 6.54 -12.82
C LYS A 142 22.79 5.16 -13.32
N THR A 143 21.54 5.04 -13.70
CA THR A 143 20.97 3.81 -14.27
C THR A 143 20.91 3.94 -15.79
N ASP A 144 21.61 3.06 -16.50
CA ASP A 144 21.58 2.92 -17.95
C ASP A 144 20.24 2.32 -18.42
N GLU A 145 19.71 2.89 -19.50
CA GLU A 145 18.35 2.71 -19.98
C GLU A 145 18.19 1.45 -20.85
N ILE A 146 17.15 0.67 -20.54
CA ILE A 146 16.59 -0.36 -21.45
C ILE A 146 15.44 0.31 -22.24
N PRO A 147 15.50 0.38 -23.58
CA PRO A 147 14.53 1.11 -24.37
C PRO A 147 13.45 0.16 -24.89
N ASP A 148 12.24 0.15 -24.29
CA ASP A 148 11.05 -0.37 -24.98
C ASP A 148 9.68 0.01 -24.35
N ASN A 149 9.60 1.09 -23.57
CA ASN A 149 8.31 1.50 -22.95
C ASN A 149 8.05 3.03 -22.93
N ASN A 150 8.69 3.76 -23.85
CA ASN A 150 8.82 5.23 -23.77
C ASN A 150 7.49 5.99 -23.95
N TRP A 151 6.59 5.51 -24.82
CA TRP A 151 5.36 6.24 -25.14
C TRP A 151 4.32 6.27 -24.00
N LYS A 152 4.22 5.21 -23.20
CA LYS A 152 3.30 5.18 -22.04
C LYS A 152 3.80 6.07 -20.90
N ARG A 153 5.12 6.13 -20.68
CA ARG A 153 5.74 7.02 -19.69
C ARG A 153 5.47 8.49 -20.02
N ASN A 154 5.57 8.87 -21.28
CA ASN A 154 5.32 10.24 -21.74
C ASN A 154 3.86 10.67 -21.53
N SER A 155 2.89 9.78 -21.73
CA SER A 155 1.47 10.07 -21.48
C SER A 155 1.18 10.30 -19.99
N HIS A 156 1.73 9.44 -19.12
CA HIS A 156 1.54 9.55 -17.68
C HIS A 156 2.19 10.81 -17.10
N ASP A 157 3.44 11.09 -17.46
CA ASP A 157 4.16 12.28 -17.00
C ASP A 157 3.51 13.58 -17.52
N SER A 158 2.90 13.54 -18.71
CA SER A 158 2.12 14.67 -19.24
C SER A 158 0.86 14.93 -18.41
N LYS A 159 0.15 13.87 -17.99
CA LYS A 159 -1.03 13.99 -17.10
C LYS A 159 -0.66 14.54 -15.72
N ILE A 160 0.43 14.04 -15.14
CA ILE A 160 0.98 14.56 -13.86
C ILE A 160 1.28 16.05 -13.97
N LYS A 161 2.02 16.46 -15.00
CA LYS A 161 2.35 17.87 -15.23
C LYS A 161 1.11 18.72 -15.45
N ALA A 162 0.12 18.22 -16.18
CA ALA A 162 -1.14 18.94 -16.41
C ALA A 162 -1.95 19.11 -15.12
N ALA A 163 -2.09 18.06 -14.31
CA ALA A 163 -2.74 18.12 -13.01
C ALA A 163 -2.01 19.09 -12.06
N PHE A 164 -0.70 18.96 -11.93
CA PHE A 164 0.11 19.84 -11.09
C PHE A 164 0.03 21.31 -11.52
N ARG A 165 0.11 21.62 -12.82
CA ARG A 165 -0.08 22.99 -13.33
C ARG A 165 -1.45 23.55 -12.99
N THR A 166 -2.48 22.71 -13.00
CA THR A 166 -3.83 23.12 -12.60
C THR A 166 -3.86 23.48 -11.12
N ILE A 167 -3.29 22.64 -10.25
CA ILE A 167 -3.20 22.93 -8.81
C ILE A 167 -2.35 24.17 -8.53
N ALA A 168 -1.21 24.32 -9.21
CA ALA A 168 -0.33 25.47 -9.03
C ALA A 168 -1.09 26.77 -9.34
N ARG A 169 -1.84 26.84 -10.44
CA ARG A 169 -2.64 28.04 -10.72
C ARG A 169 -3.69 28.35 -9.66
N LEU A 170 -4.18 27.34 -8.94
CA LEU A 170 -5.23 27.48 -7.93
C LEU A 170 -4.68 27.78 -6.53
N LEU A 171 -3.57 27.15 -6.15
CA LEU A 171 -3.06 27.12 -4.78
C LEU A 171 -1.71 27.82 -4.60
N HIS A 172 -1.06 28.31 -5.66
CA HIS A 172 0.23 28.98 -5.53
C HIS A 172 0.13 30.24 -4.65
N PRO A 173 1.05 30.45 -3.70
CA PRO A 173 0.98 31.57 -2.77
C PRO A 173 1.02 32.92 -3.48
N ASP A 174 1.88 33.06 -4.49
CA ASP A 174 2.02 34.33 -5.24
C ASP A 174 0.77 34.73 -6.04
N ALA A 175 -0.14 33.78 -6.31
CA ALA A 175 -1.37 34.05 -7.06
C ALA A 175 -2.54 34.44 -6.14
N ASN A 176 -2.48 34.08 -4.85
CA ASN A 176 -3.54 34.31 -3.88
C ASN A 176 -2.99 35.17 -2.73
N ASN A 177 -3.23 36.49 -2.79
CA ASN A 177 -2.73 37.48 -1.83
C ASN A 177 -3.07 37.21 -0.34
N SER A 178 -3.91 36.20 -0.04
CA SER A 178 -4.17 35.68 1.31
C SER A 178 -4.31 34.15 1.27
N VAL A 179 -3.22 33.43 1.53
CA VAL A 179 -3.23 31.96 1.56
C VAL A 179 -3.65 31.50 2.95
N SER A 180 -4.85 30.91 3.06
CA SER A 180 -5.24 30.18 4.27
C SER A 180 -4.23 29.06 4.56
N PRO A 181 -3.90 28.76 5.82
CA PRO A 181 -2.98 27.67 6.18
C PRO A 181 -3.37 26.34 5.52
N GLU A 182 -4.66 26.05 5.38
CA GLU A 182 -5.12 24.84 4.69
C GLU A 182 -4.75 24.82 3.19
N LYS A 183 -4.84 25.96 2.50
CA LYS A 183 -4.42 26.06 1.10
C LYS A 183 -2.92 25.84 0.97
N MET A 184 -2.16 26.33 1.93
CA MET A 184 -0.71 26.16 1.98
C MET A 184 -0.33 24.69 2.23
N GLU A 185 -1.01 24.00 3.15
CA GLU A 185 -0.84 22.56 3.34
C GLU A 185 -1.16 21.75 2.08
N ARG A 186 -2.26 22.09 1.38
CA ARG A 186 -2.62 21.44 0.11
C ARG A 186 -1.61 21.72 -0.99
N TRP A 187 -1.04 22.93 -1.04
CA TRP A 187 0.04 23.26 -1.95
C TRP A 187 1.28 22.39 -1.69
N TYR A 188 1.69 22.25 -0.43
CA TYR A 188 2.79 21.36 -0.06
C TYR A 188 2.49 19.90 -0.40
N ALA A 189 1.27 19.42 -0.12
CA ALA A 189 0.84 18.07 -0.50
C ALA A 189 0.93 17.86 -2.02
N ALA A 190 0.55 18.85 -2.83
CA ALA A 190 0.65 18.79 -4.28
C ALA A 190 2.10 18.73 -4.76
N GLN A 191 3.01 19.49 -4.14
CA GLN A 191 4.44 19.42 -4.44
C GLN A 191 5.02 18.04 -4.13
N MET A 192 4.67 17.46 -2.98
CA MET A 192 5.12 16.11 -2.60
C MET A 192 4.56 15.04 -3.54
N ALA A 193 3.27 15.14 -3.89
CA ALA A 193 2.62 14.25 -4.86
C ALA A 193 3.30 14.31 -6.23
N TYR A 194 3.64 15.51 -6.72
CA TYR A 194 4.35 15.69 -7.98
C TYR A 194 5.75 15.08 -7.96
N LYS A 195 6.52 15.27 -6.88
CA LYS A 195 7.84 14.65 -6.70
C LYS A 195 7.77 13.12 -6.67
N ALA A 196 6.74 12.57 -6.02
CA ALA A 196 6.48 11.13 -5.96
C ALA A 196 5.90 10.55 -7.26
N LYS A 197 5.56 11.39 -8.26
CA LYS A 197 4.81 11.02 -9.48
C LYS A 197 3.46 10.36 -9.18
N ASP A 198 2.80 10.78 -8.09
CA ASP A 198 1.49 10.26 -7.67
C ASP A 198 0.34 11.03 -8.35
N LEU A 199 -0.12 10.51 -9.48
CA LEU A 199 -1.22 11.10 -10.25
C LEU A 199 -2.55 11.06 -9.48
N GLU A 200 -2.81 9.99 -8.73
CA GLU A 200 -4.08 9.81 -8.01
C GLU A 200 -4.22 10.88 -6.92
N LEU A 201 -3.13 11.13 -6.18
CA LEU A 201 -3.11 12.18 -5.16
C LEU A 201 -3.26 13.58 -5.78
N LEU A 202 -2.56 13.88 -6.89
CA LEU A 202 -2.71 15.17 -7.58
C LEU A 202 -4.14 15.39 -8.10
N GLU A 203 -4.75 14.38 -8.70
CA GLU A 203 -6.15 14.44 -9.14
C GLU A 203 -7.08 14.70 -7.95
N SER A 204 -6.90 13.98 -6.83
CA SER A 204 -7.71 14.19 -5.62
C SER A 204 -7.60 15.63 -5.07
N LEU A 205 -6.40 16.21 -5.06
CA LEU A 205 -6.16 17.58 -4.60
C LEU A 205 -6.83 18.63 -5.49
N CYS A 206 -6.91 18.39 -6.81
CA CYS A 206 -7.67 19.26 -7.72
C CYS A 206 -9.16 19.31 -7.39
N TYR A 207 -9.71 18.24 -6.82
CA TYR A 207 -11.14 18.11 -6.55
C TYR A 207 -11.57 18.59 -5.15
N LEU A 208 -10.62 18.69 -4.21
CA LEU A 208 -10.86 19.18 -2.86
C LEU A 208 -11.00 20.71 -2.77
N GLU A 209 -10.83 21.44 -3.87
CA GLU A 209 -11.09 22.88 -3.86
C GLU A 209 -12.59 23.14 -3.68
N GLU A 210 -12.88 23.87 -2.60
CA GLU A 210 -14.16 24.17 -1.97
C GLU A 210 -14.98 25.20 -2.78
N LYS A 211 -15.07 25.00 -4.09
CA LYS A 211 -16.08 25.69 -4.89
C LYS A 211 -17.39 24.96 -4.67
N GLN A 212 -18.43 25.71 -4.26
CA GLN A 212 -19.79 25.20 -4.21
C GLN A 212 -20.10 24.48 -5.54
N PRO A 213 -20.64 23.26 -5.51
CA PRO A 213 -20.89 22.46 -6.71
C PRO A 213 -21.86 23.14 -7.69
N GLU A 214 -22.55 24.19 -7.24
CA GLU A 214 -23.40 25.10 -7.99
C GLU A 214 -22.68 25.81 -9.14
N ALA A 215 -21.44 26.27 -8.91
CA ALA A 215 -20.69 27.07 -9.88
C ALA A 215 -19.84 26.23 -10.86
N LEU A 216 -19.78 24.90 -10.69
CA LEU A 216 -18.91 24.05 -11.49
C LEU A 216 -19.58 23.60 -12.81
N PRO A 217 -18.86 23.54 -13.93
CA PRO A 217 -19.35 22.88 -15.14
C PRO A 217 -19.75 21.42 -14.86
N ILE A 218 -20.83 20.93 -15.49
CA ILE A 218 -21.36 19.57 -15.31
C ILE A 218 -20.27 18.51 -15.52
N ALA A 219 -19.42 18.69 -16.53
CA ALA A 219 -18.31 17.79 -16.83
C ALA A 219 -17.31 17.65 -15.66
N ILE A 220 -17.12 18.70 -14.84
CA ILE A 220 -16.26 18.66 -13.66
C ILE A 220 -16.96 17.88 -12.53
N ILE A 221 -18.25 18.10 -12.32
CA ILE A 221 -19.05 17.38 -11.31
C ILE A 221 -19.03 15.87 -11.62
N GLN A 222 -19.23 15.48 -12.88
CA GLN A 222 -19.15 14.09 -13.33
C GLN A 222 -17.78 13.46 -13.06
N LYS A 223 -16.69 14.17 -13.39
CA LYS A 223 -15.33 13.70 -13.07
C LYS A 223 -15.12 13.53 -11.56
N ARG A 224 -15.58 14.47 -10.74
CA ARG A 224 -15.54 14.39 -9.27
C ARG A 224 -16.29 13.17 -8.75
N ILE A 225 -17.48 12.89 -9.28
CA ILE A 225 -18.29 11.72 -8.91
C ILE A 225 -17.55 10.42 -9.21
N VAL A 226 -16.89 10.30 -10.36
CA VAL A 226 -16.13 9.09 -10.70
C VAL A 226 -14.97 8.86 -9.72
N VAL A 227 -14.27 9.92 -9.32
CA VAL A 227 -13.16 9.83 -8.35
C VAL A 227 -13.67 9.52 -6.94
N LEU A 228 -14.75 10.19 -6.51
CA LEU A 228 -15.38 9.91 -5.22
C LEU A 228 -15.91 8.49 -5.14
N ASP A 229 -16.57 7.99 -6.18
CA ASP A 229 -17.07 6.61 -6.21
C ASP A 229 -15.92 5.60 -6.11
N LYS A 230 -14.83 5.78 -6.87
CA LYS A 230 -13.62 4.94 -6.74
C LYS A 230 -13.03 4.97 -5.32
N THR A 231 -12.93 6.16 -4.73
CA THR A 231 -12.42 6.34 -3.37
C THR A 231 -13.32 5.67 -2.34
N LEU A 232 -14.64 5.83 -2.48
CA LEU A 232 -15.64 5.18 -1.66
C LEU A 232 -15.56 3.66 -1.77
N GLN A 233 -15.41 3.10 -2.97
CA GLN A 233 -15.25 1.66 -3.15
C GLN A 233 -13.97 1.14 -2.50
N LYS A 234 -12.85 1.88 -2.59
CA LYS A 234 -11.60 1.54 -1.88
C LYS A 234 -11.81 1.54 -0.37
N LYS A 235 -12.45 2.57 0.18
CA LYS A 235 -12.76 2.67 1.62
C LYS A 235 -13.76 1.65 2.12
N LYS A 236 -14.76 1.29 1.30
CA LYS A 236 -15.69 0.19 1.61
C LYS A 236 -14.95 -1.16 1.66
N LYS A 237 -14.03 -1.43 0.74
CA LYS A 237 -13.18 -2.63 0.79
C LYS A 237 -12.29 -2.66 2.02
N GLU A 238 -11.69 -1.52 2.39
CA GLU A 238 -10.94 -1.40 3.66
C GLU A 238 -11.84 -1.71 4.87
N LEU A 239 -13.06 -1.15 4.89
CA LEU A 239 -14.05 -1.38 5.93
C LEU A 239 -14.47 -2.86 6.00
N GLU A 240 -14.72 -3.52 4.86
CA GLU A 240 -15.05 -4.94 4.78
C GLU A 240 -13.94 -5.82 5.38
N GLY A 241 -12.68 -5.46 5.16
CA GLY A 241 -11.54 -6.11 5.82
C GLY A 241 -11.54 -5.96 7.34
N CYS A 242 -12.06 -4.84 7.85
CA CYS A 242 -12.21 -4.59 9.29
C CYS A 242 -13.43 -5.29 9.90
N LEU A 243 -14.53 -5.46 9.16
CA LEU A 243 -15.76 -6.09 9.66
C LEU A 243 -15.55 -7.55 10.13
N GLY A 244 -14.58 -8.26 9.54
CA GLY A 244 -14.20 -9.61 9.97
C GLY A 244 -13.31 -9.66 11.21
N HIS A 245 -12.83 -8.51 11.70
CA HIS A 245 -11.93 -8.47 12.85
C HIS A 245 -12.73 -8.66 14.15
N PRO A 246 -12.27 -9.49 15.11
CA PRO A 246 -12.98 -9.70 16.39
C PRO A 246 -13.10 -8.45 17.27
N ALA A 247 -12.39 -7.38 16.93
CA ALA A 247 -12.49 -6.10 17.63
C ALA A 247 -13.65 -5.22 17.12
N TRP A 248 -14.27 -5.57 15.99
CA TRP A 248 -15.32 -4.74 15.39
C TRP A 248 -16.55 -4.69 16.30
N GLY A 249 -16.97 -3.49 16.68
CA GLY A 249 -18.09 -3.28 17.60
C GLY A 249 -17.81 -3.74 19.03
N PHE A 250 -16.54 -3.94 19.41
CA PHE A 250 -16.16 -4.45 20.73
C PHE A 250 -16.71 -3.59 21.87
N SER A 251 -16.71 -2.26 21.72
CA SER A 251 -17.24 -1.34 22.73
C SER A 251 -18.75 -1.50 23.01
N LEU A 252 -19.50 -2.13 22.10
CA LEU A 252 -20.94 -2.38 22.24
C LEU A 252 -21.25 -3.84 22.61
N CYS A 253 -20.27 -4.73 22.53
CA CYS A 253 -20.46 -6.16 22.73
C CYS A 253 -20.49 -6.50 24.22
N GLN A 254 -21.48 -7.28 24.65
CA GLN A 254 -21.44 -7.90 25.98
C GLN A 254 -20.46 -9.07 25.96
N ILE A 255 -19.54 -9.09 26.93
CA ILE A 255 -18.47 -10.08 27.00
C ILE A 255 -18.99 -11.30 27.76
N ASP A 256 -19.56 -12.25 27.02
CA ASP A 256 -20.08 -13.49 27.59
C ASP A 256 -19.01 -14.59 27.65
N ARG A 257 -19.24 -15.60 28.50
CA ARG A 257 -18.37 -16.78 28.59
C ARG A 257 -18.21 -17.51 27.23
N GLN A 258 -19.26 -17.50 26.40
CA GLN A 258 -19.21 -18.07 25.05
C GLN A 258 -18.29 -17.27 24.13
N TYR A 259 -18.34 -15.94 24.23
CA TYR A 259 -17.46 -15.04 23.48
C TYR A 259 -15.99 -15.27 23.84
N ILE A 260 -15.67 -15.34 25.14
CA ILE A 260 -14.32 -15.65 25.63
C ILE A 260 -13.82 -16.99 25.07
N ARG A 261 -14.65 -18.04 25.07
CA ARG A 261 -14.30 -19.35 24.48
C ARG A 261 -14.02 -19.24 22.98
N LYS A 262 -14.87 -18.53 22.22
CA LYS A 262 -14.70 -18.31 20.78
C LYS A 262 -13.39 -17.59 20.48
N ILE A 263 -13.09 -16.52 21.21
CA ILE A 263 -11.83 -15.77 21.07
C ILE A 263 -10.63 -16.65 21.42
N LYS A 264 -10.71 -17.46 22.48
CA LYS A 264 -9.64 -18.39 22.84
C LYS A 264 -9.34 -19.41 21.73
N ILE A 265 -10.38 -19.98 21.11
CA ILE A 265 -10.21 -20.89 19.96
C ILE A 265 -9.53 -20.16 18.81
N TRP A 266 -10.03 -18.97 18.46
CA TRP A 266 -9.48 -18.14 17.39
C TRP A 266 -8.00 -17.77 17.60
N ILE A 267 -7.60 -17.35 18.81
CA ILE A 267 -6.19 -17.04 19.10
C ILE A 267 -5.31 -18.29 18.93
N ASN A 268 -5.77 -19.44 19.43
CA ASN A 268 -5.00 -20.68 19.32
C ASN A 268 -4.86 -21.15 17.87
N GLU A 269 -5.89 -20.98 17.05
CA GLU A 269 -5.81 -21.20 15.60
C GLU A 269 -4.80 -20.25 14.96
N LYS A 270 -4.81 -18.97 15.34
CA LYS A 270 -3.84 -17.98 14.84
C LYS A 270 -2.41 -18.33 15.21
N ILE A 271 -2.18 -18.77 16.45
CA ILE A 271 -0.87 -19.27 16.91
C ILE A 271 -0.45 -20.48 16.08
N LYS A 272 -1.35 -21.43 15.79
CA LYS A 272 -1.05 -22.59 14.94
C LYS A 272 -0.68 -22.17 13.52
N GLU A 273 -1.43 -21.24 12.92
CA GLU A 273 -1.15 -20.69 11.58
C GLU A 273 0.23 -20.04 11.52
N LYS A 274 0.54 -19.16 12.49
CA LYS A 274 1.84 -18.49 12.58
C LYS A 274 2.99 -19.46 12.81
N ASN A 275 2.81 -20.49 13.62
CA ASN A 275 3.81 -21.56 13.74
C ASN A 275 4.07 -22.29 12.41
N LYS A 276 3.04 -22.54 11.60
CA LYS A 276 3.21 -23.13 10.26
C LYS A 276 4.02 -22.20 9.35
N GLU A 277 3.74 -20.89 9.36
CA GLU A 277 4.50 -19.87 8.63
C GLU A 277 5.98 -19.87 9.07
N PHE A 278 6.22 -19.83 10.38
CA PHE A 278 7.56 -19.89 10.97
C PHE A 278 8.33 -21.16 10.55
N ASN A 279 7.68 -22.32 10.61
CA ASN A 279 8.31 -23.58 10.21
C ASN A 279 8.68 -23.59 8.71
N ARG A 280 7.81 -23.07 7.83
CA ARG A 280 8.11 -22.94 6.40
C ARG A 280 9.37 -22.09 6.14
N LEU A 281 9.51 -20.96 6.84
CA LEU A 281 10.70 -20.11 6.73
C LEU A 281 11.96 -20.80 7.25
N ASN A 282 11.86 -21.50 8.37
CA ASN A 282 12.98 -22.30 8.90
C ASN A 282 13.39 -23.44 7.96
N ASP A 283 12.44 -24.11 7.32
CA ASP A 283 12.73 -25.18 6.36
C ASP A 283 13.43 -24.63 5.11
N LYS A 284 13.02 -23.45 4.63
CA LYS A 284 13.73 -22.71 3.56
C LYS A 284 15.20 -22.46 3.96
N MET A 285 15.44 -21.95 5.16
CA MET A 285 16.81 -21.73 5.67
C MET A 285 17.60 -23.02 5.88
N ARG A 286 16.95 -24.10 6.33
CA ARG A 286 17.56 -25.43 6.45
C ARG A 286 18.02 -25.95 5.10
N GLY A 287 17.19 -25.76 4.06
CA GLY A 287 17.55 -26.09 2.68
C GLY A 287 18.83 -25.39 2.23
N TRP A 288 18.92 -24.07 2.46
CA TRP A 288 20.13 -23.30 2.15
C TRP A 288 21.35 -23.77 2.93
N LYS A 289 21.20 -24.11 4.22
CA LYS A 289 22.31 -24.65 5.03
C LYS A 289 22.85 -25.96 4.44
N LEU A 290 21.96 -26.88 4.05
CA LEU A 290 22.35 -28.17 3.45
C LEU A 290 23.03 -27.97 2.09
N GLU A 291 22.48 -27.09 1.25
CA GLU A 291 23.04 -26.77 -0.06
C GLU A 291 24.42 -26.11 0.05
N ALA A 292 24.59 -25.19 1.02
CA ALA A 292 25.87 -24.54 1.28
C ALA A 292 26.95 -25.57 1.65
N ASN A 293 26.61 -26.48 2.56
CA ASN A 293 27.51 -27.56 2.97
C ASN A 293 27.90 -28.45 1.77
N ARG A 294 26.93 -28.78 0.91
CA ARG A 294 27.17 -29.56 -0.32
C ARG A 294 28.14 -28.84 -1.26
N LEU A 295 27.98 -27.54 -1.49
CA LEU A 295 28.85 -26.73 -2.34
C LEU A 295 30.26 -26.60 -1.77
N LEU A 296 30.38 -26.37 -0.46
CA LEU A 296 31.68 -26.27 0.22
C LEU A 296 32.46 -27.59 0.18
N LEU A 297 31.80 -28.74 0.35
CA LEU A 297 32.41 -30.06 0.23
C LEU A 297 32.91 -30.35 -1.20
N LYS A 298 32.10 -30.04 -2.22
CA LYS A 298 32.50 -30.15 -3.64
C LYS A 298 33.74 -29.31 -3.93
N ASN A 299 33.83 -28.09 -3.41
CA ASN A 299 34.99 -27.22 -3.63
C ASN A 299 36.26 -27.75 -2.93
N LYS A 300 36.14 -28.34 -1.73
CA LYS A 300 37.27 -28.98 -1.03
C LYS A 300 37.85 -30.17 -1.83
N THR A 301 37.00 -31.02 -2.40
CA THR A 301 37.45 -32.19 -3.18
C THR A 301 38.13 -31.79 -4.50
N LYS A 302 37.59 -30.79 -5.22
CA LYS A 302 38.23 -30.23 -6.42
C LYS A 302 39.62 -29.66 -6.12
N LYS A 303 39.78 -28.89 -5.02
CA LYS A 303 41.09 -28.37 -4.59
C LYS A 303 42.11 -29.48 -4.31
N LYS A 304 41.74 -30.55 -3.59
CA LYS A 304 42.63 -31.70 -3.35
C LYS A 304 43.09 -32.38 -4.64
N ARG A 305 42.17 -32.58 -5.61
CA ARG A 305 42.51 -33.16 -6.93
C ARG A 305 43.45 -32.27 -7.73
N SER A 306 43.25 -30.95 -7.72
CA SER A 306 44.16 -30.02 -8.41
C SER A 306 45.58 -30.04 -7.82
N LYS A 307 45.72 -30.03 -6.49
CA LYS A 307 47.03 -30.11 -5.82
C LYS A 307 47.77 -31.41 -6.14
N LYS A 308 47.06 -32.55 -6.15
CA LYS A 308 47.66 -33.86 -6.51
C LYS A 308 48.12 -33.94 -7.97
N LYS A 309 47.48 -33.21 -8.89
CA LYS A 309 47.92 -33.10 -10.29
C LYS A 309 49.18 -32.24 -10.43
N LEU A 310 49.29 -31.16 -9.65
CA LEU A 310 50.47 -30.29 -9.62
C LEU A 310 51.70 -30.99 -9.01
N SER A 311 51.52 -31.77 -7.96
CA SER A 311 52.63 -32.50 -7.31
C SER A 311 53.19 -33.66 -8.14
N LYS A 312 52.45 -34.15 -9.15
CA LYS A 312 52.91 -35.22 -10.06
C LYS A 312 53.64 -34.71 -11.30
N LYS A 313 53.69 -33.38 -11.49
CA LYS A 313 54.36 -32.74 -12.63
C LYS A 313 55.74 -32.16 -12.27
N LYS A 314 56.16 -32.30 -11.01
CA LYS A 314 57.51 -31.98 -10.54
C LYS A 314 58.26 -33.28 -10.36
#